data_AF-A0A7D9HTH6-F1
#
_entry.id   AF-A0A7D9HTH6-F1
#
_cell.length_a   1.000
_cell.length_b   1.000
_cell.length_c   1.000
_cell.angle_alpha   90.00
_cell.angle_beta   90.00
_cell.angle_gamma   90.00
#
_symmetry.space_group_name_H-M   'P 1'
#
loop_
_entity.id
_entity.type
_entity.pdbx_description
1 polymer ?
#
loop_
_entity_poly.entity_id
_entity_poly.type
_entity_poly.pdbx_seq_one_letter_code
_entity_poly.pdbx_strand_id
1 'polypeptide(L)'
;MAAIQRFGFQKTLVKSALRGLKTRTTSPYVLSSLSTQSLHKRNYSDGGKIKVDGSVVELDGDEMTRIIWEKIKEKLILPYLDLDIKYYDLGLPYRDETRDQVTIEAAEAIKKYNVGIKCATITPDEARVK
;
A
#
# COMPACT_ATOMS: atom_id res chain seq x y z
N MET A 1 -57.73 32.25 19.07
CA MET A 1 -56.37 32.45 19.62
C MET A 1 -55.39 32.26 18.47
N ALA A 2 -54.77 33.37 18.05
CA ALA A 2 -53.50 33.55 17.30
C ALA A 2 -52.97 32.38 16.41
N ALA A 3 -52.43 32.56 15.20
CA ALA A 3 -52.04 33.75 14.46
C ALA A 3 -51.39 33.29 13.12
N ILE A 4 -51.68 34.02 12.04
CA ILE A 4 -50.74 34.55 11.03
C ILE A 4 -50.19 33.55 9.96
N GLN A 5 -50.68 33.59 8.69
CA GLN A 5 -50.24 34.45 7.55
C GLN A 5 -48.97 33.87 6.85
N ARG A 6 -48.81 33.72 5.51
CA ARG A 6 -49.53 34.13 4.29
C ARG A 6 -48.76 33.58 3.06
N PHE A 7 -49.41 33.61 1.89
CA PHE A 7 -48.89 33.61 0.50
C PHE A 7 -48.26 32.29 -0.01
N GLY A 8 -48.76 31.65 -1.10
CA GLY A 8 -49.04 32.19 -2.43
C GLY A 8 -47.73 32.18 -3.25
N PHE A 9 -47.60 31.74 -4.49
CA PHE A 9 -48.52 31.46 -5.59
C PHE A 9 -47.65 30.78 -6.69
N GLN A 10 -48.23 29.89 -7.50
CA GLN A 10 -47.58 29.22 -8.65
C GLN A 10 -46.92 30.20 -9.63
N LYS A 11 -45.86 29.76 -10.34
CA LYS A 11 -45.68 30.01 -11.79
C LYS A 11 -44.87 28.92 -12.52
N THR A 12 -45.43 28.56 -13.67
CA THR A 12 -45.00 27.73 -14.79
C THR A 12 -43.97 28.39 -15.71
N LEU A 13 -43.40 27.59 -16.63
CA LEU A 13 -42.84 27.98 -17.95
C LEU A 13 -41.49 28.74 -17.89
N VAL A 14 -40.45 28.45 -18.69
CA VAL A 14 -40.36 28.62 -20.14
C VAL A 14 -39.11 27.90 -20.68
N LYS A 15 -39.28 27.11 -21.75
CA LYS A 15 -38.22 26.70 -22.69
C LYS A 15 -37.91 27.86 -23.63
N SER A 16 -36.62 28.18 -23.82
CA SER A 16 -35.95 28.64 -25.05
C SER A 16 -34.87 29.68 -24.72
N ALA A 17 -33.64 29.42 -25.15
CA ALA A 17 -32.60 30.43 -25.32
C ALA A 17 -31.80 30.07 -26.57
N LEU A 18 -32.10 30.83 -27.62
CA LEU A 18 -31.38 30.89 -28.88
C LEU A 18 -30.11 31.75 -28.74
N ARG A 19 -29.14 31.45 -29.62
CA ARG A 19 -28.13 32.36 -30.22
C ARG A 19 -26.90 32.76 -29.40
N GLY A 20 -25.73 32.44 -29.99
CA GLY A 20 -24.45 33.05 -29.63
C GLY A 20 -23.21 32.45 -30.30
N LEU A 21 -23.19 32.25 -31.63
CA LEU A 21 -21.90 32.08 -32.34
C LEU A 21 -21.16 33.42 -32.31
N LYS A 22 -20.16 33.54 -31.43
CA LYS A 22 -19.15 34.60 -31.52
C LYS A 22 -18.01 34.12 -32.41
N THR A 23 -17.92 34.75 -33.58
CA THR A 23 -16.77 34.71 -34.47
C THR A 23 -15.55 35.32 -33.77
N ARG A 24 -14.39 34.64 -33.85
CA ARG A 24 -13.09 35.26 -33.55
C ARG A 24 -12.01 34.62 -34.42
N THR A 25 -11.79 35.27 -35.57
CA THR A 25 -10.50 35.52 -36.22
C THR A 25 -9.36 34.54 -35.91
N THR A 26 -9.15 33.57 -36.80
CA THR A 26 -7.90 32.82 -36.91
C THR A 26 -6.81 33.74 -37.49
N SER A 27 -5.89 34.21 -36.65
CA SER A 27 -4.61 34.74 -37.10
C SER A 27 -3.76 33.58 -37.63
N PRO A 28 -3.24 33.61 -38.86
CA PRO A 28 -2.55 32.46 -39.47
C PRO A 28 -1.10 32.25 -39.00
N TYR A 29 -0.60 33.01 -38.02
CA TYR A 29 0.84 33.05 -37.71
C TYR A 29 1.27 32.44 -36.36
N VAL A 30 0.48 31.56 -35.75
CA VAL A 30 0.90 30.86 -34.50
C VAL A 30 0.73 29.35 -34.64
N LEU A 31 1.44 28.76 -35.59
CA LEU A 31 1.69 27.32 -35.69
C LEU A 31 3.10 27.01 -35.14
N SER A 32 3.36 27.34 -33.87
CA SER A 32 4.52 26.78 -33.17
C SER A 32 4.12 25.41 -32.64
N SER A 33 4.43 24.38 -33.43
CA SER A 33 4.54 22.96 -33.08
C SER A 33 3.90 22.55 -31.74
N LEU A 34 2.60 22.28 -31.73
CA LEU A 34 2.04 21.42 -30.70
C LEU A 34 2.50 19.99 -31.02
N SER A 35 3.72 19.64 -30.57
CA SER A 35 4.04 18.23 -30.41
C SER A 35 3.06 17.72 -29.37
N THR A 36 2.10 16.89 -29.78
CA THR A 36 1.25 16.15 -28.86
C THR A 36 2.17 15.22 -28.08
N GLN A 37 2.74 15.69 -26.97
CA GLN A 37 3.46 14.82 -26.06
C GLN A 37 2.40 13.88 -25.50
N SER A 38 2.40 12.65 -26.02
CA SER A 38 1.65 11.54 -25.44
C SER A 38 2.18 11.33 -24.03
N LEU A 39 1.53 11.99 -23.06
CA LEU A 39 1.79 11.76 -21.66
C LEU A 39 1.43 10.30 -21.39
N HIS A 40 2.44 9.46 -21.26
CA HIS A 40 2.27 8.08 -20.82
C HIS A 40 1.68 8.15 -19.41
N LYS A 41 0.37 7.97 -19.32
CA LYS A 41 -0.37 7.92 -18.06
C LYS A 41 0.06 6.63 -17.35
N ARG A 42 1.04 6.73 -16.45
CA ARG A 42 1.41 5.62 -15.57
C ARG A 42 0.22 5.37 -14.65
N ASN A 43 -0.38 4.19 -14.74
CA ASN A 43 -1.41 3.74 -13.82
C ASN A 43 -0.75 3.45 -12.48
N TYR A 44 -0.75 4.42 -11.57
CA TYR A 44 -0.45 4.17 -10.17
C TYR A 44 -1.70 3.60 -9.51
N SER A 45 -1.52 2.57 -8.67
CA SER A 45 -2.61 1.99 -7.88
C SER A 45 -3.18 3.07 -6.96
N ASP A 46 -4.48 3.32 -7.12
CA ASP A 46 -5.25 4.28 -6.33
C ASP A 46 -5.37 3.79 -4.87
N GLY A 47 -4.67 4.47 -3.95
CA GLY A 47 -4.91 4.58 -2.50
C GLY A 47 -5.05 3.34 -1.60
N GLY A 48 -5.22 2.14 -2.15
CA GLY A 48 -5.49 0.90 -1.43
C GLY A 48 -4.27 0.00 -1.32
N LYS A 49 -4.19 -0.76 -0.22
CA LYS A 49 -3.19 -1.82 -0.07
C LYS A 49 -3.48 -2.95 -1.05
N ILE A 50 -2.43 -3.48 -1.66
CA ILE A 50 -2.48 -4.65 -2.51
C ILE A 50 -2.75 -5.86 -1.62
N LYS A 51 -3.86 -6.56 -1.86
CA LYS A 51 -4.15 -7.83 -1.20
C LYS A 51 -3.29 -8.92 -1.82
N VAL A 52 -2.55 -9.62 -0.96
CA VAL A 52 -1.70 -10.74 -1.39
C VAL A 52 -2.38 -12.03 -0.97
N ASP A 53 -2.58 -12.92 -1.94
CA ASP A 53 -3.11 -14.25 -1.68
C ASP A 53 -2.03 -15.15 -1.10
N GLY A 54 -2.36 -15.87 -0.03
CA GLY A 54 -1.46 -16.78 0.66
C GLY A 54 -0.73 -16.14 1.84
N SER A 55 -0.19 -17.01 2.71
CA SER A 55 0.56 -16.59 3.89
C SER A 55 2.06 -16.60 3.58
N VAL A 56 2.79 -15.68 4.20
CA VAL A 56 4.26 -15.65 4.16
C VAL A 56 4.81 -16.01 5.53
N VAL A 57 5.83 -16.85 5.58
CA VAL A 57 6.53 -17.18 6.82
C VAL A 57 7.66 -16.17 7.04
N GLU A 58 7.66 -15.52 8.19
CA GLU A 58 8.70 -14.59 8.61
C GLU A 58 9.57 -15.25 9.68
N LEU A 59 10.87 -15.31 9.43
CA LEU A 59 11.88 -15.80 10.34
C LEU A 59 12.74 -14.62 10.78
N ASP A 60 12.51 -14.13 11.99
CA ASP A 60 13.18 -12.96 12.52
C ASP A 60 14.64 -13.25 12.90
N GLY A 61 15.45 -12.21 13.02
CA GLY A 61 16.90 -12.30 13.17
C GLY A 61 17.44 -11.72 14.47
N ASP A 62 18.74 -11.47 14.46
CA ASP A 62 19.49 -10.95 15.61
C ASP A 62 20.01 -9.52 15.39
N GLU A 63 20.32 -8.86 16.52
CA GLU A 63 21.02 -7.57 16.61
C GLU A 63 20.45 -6.48 15.67
N MET A 64 21.31 -5.84 14.88
CA MET A 64 20.96 -4.73 14.00
C MET A 64 20.02 -5.15 12.87
N THR A 65 20.07 -6.42 12.44
CA THR A 65 19.26 -6.89 11.31
C THR A 65 17.79 -6.98 11.67
N ARG A 66 17.46 -7.35 12.92
CA ARG A 66 16.10 -7.31 13.47
C ARG A 66 15.48 -5.91 13.41
N ILE A 67 16.25 -4.90 13.83
CA ILE A 67 15.81 -3.49 13.83
C ILE A 67 15.63 -2.97 12.40
N ILE A 68 16.55 -3.30 11.49
CA ILE A 68 16.45 -2.90 10.08
C ILE A 68 15.23 -3.56 9.43
N TRP A 69 14.98 -4.83 9.75
CA TRP A 69 13.86 -5.58 9.21
C TRP A 69 12.51 -5.00 9.61
N GLU A 70 12.32 -4.65 10.89
CA GLU A 70 11.14 -3.95 11.37
C GLU A 70 10.90 -2.64 10.59
N LYS A 71 11.95 -1.83 10.42
CA LYS A 71 11.88 -0.57 9.65
C LYS A 71 11.53 -0.79 8.18
N ILE A 72 12.02 -1.86 7.56
CA ILE A 72 11.68 -2.22 6.17
C ILE A 72 10.19 -2.59 6.10
N LYS A 73 9.69 -3.44 7.01
CA LYS A 73 8.28 -3.84 7.04
C LYS A 73 7.37 -2.62 7.18
N GLU A 74 7.64 -1.76 8.14
CA GLU A 74 6.81 -0.59 8.44
C GLU A 74 6.80 0.46 7.34
N LYS A 75 7.96 0.71 6.70
CA LYS A 75 8.07 1.81 5.72
C LYS A 75 7.82 1.37 4.29
N LEU A 76 8.15 0.12 3.95
CA LEU A 76 8.23 -0.31 2.55
C LEU A 76 7.27 -1.45 2.21
N ILE A 77 6.70 -2.16 3.20
CA ILE A 77 5.85 -3.34 2.95
C ILE A 77 4.41 -3.07 3.42
N LEU A 78 4.19 -2.94 4.73
CA LEU A 78 2.87 -2.84 5.35
C LEU A 78 2.03 -1.63 4.93
N PRO A 79 2.59 -0.49 4.49
CA PRO A 79 1.79 0.60 3.93
C PRO A 79 1.15 0.26 2.58
N TYR A 80 1.74 -0.69 1.85
CA TYR A 80 1.39 -0.98 0.45
C TYR A 80 0.78 -2.38 0.26
N LEU A 81 1.04 -3.31 1.17
CA LEU A 81 0.63 -4.71 1.07
C LEU A 81 -0.22 -5.12 2.28
N ASP A 82 -1.28 -5.86 2.03
CA ASP A 82 -2.08 -6.58 3.03
C ASP A 82 -1.65 -8.06 2.99
N LEU A 83 -0.94 -8.50 4.03
CA LEU A 83 -0.23 -9.77 4.10
C LEU A 83 -0.62 -10.55 5.36
N ASP A 84 -0.87 -11.85 5.22
CA ASP A 84 -0.93 -12.78 6.35
C ASP A 84 0.48 -13.29 6.65
N ILE A 85 1.07 -12.82 7.75
CA ILE A 85 2.45 -13.13 8.14
C ILE A 85 2.43 -14.14 9.30
N LYS A 86 3.08 -15.29 9.09
CA LYS A 86 3.35 -16.30 10.15
C LYS A 86 4.72 -16.02 10.74
N TYR A 87 4.75 -15.49 11.94
CA TYR A 87 5.96 -15.03 12.61
C TYR A 87 6.64 -16.13 13.42
N TYR A 88 7.96 -16.26 13.26
CA TYR A 88 8.83 -17.13 14.02
C TYR A 88 10.07 -16.35 14.44
N ASP A 89 10.36 -16.31 15.74
CA ASP A 89 11.56 -15.67 16.26
C ASP A 89 12.75 -16.64 16.16
N LEU A 90 13.75 -16.35 15.33
CA LEU A 90 15.00 -17.13 15.29
C LEU A 90 16.15 -16.39 15.96
N GLY A 91 15.85 -15.41 16.82
CA GLY A 91 16.83 -14.79 17.68
C GLY A 91 17.48 -15.81 18.62
N LEU A 92 18.77 -15.63 18.89
CA LEU A 92 19.57 -16.58 19.65
C LEU A 92 18.96 -16.93 21.03
N PRO A 93 18.45 -15.98 21.84
CA PRO A 93 17.86 -16.31 23.14
C PRO A 93 16.66 -17.26 23.01
N TYR A 94 15.79 -17.05 22.02
CA TYR A 94 14.61 -17.87 21.83
C TYR A 94 14.93 -19.24 21.22
N ARG A 95 15.96 -19.30 20.35
CA ARG A 95 16.49 -20.57 19.86
C ARG A 95 17.08 -21.41 20.99
N ASP A 96 17.82 -20.79 21.93
CA ASP A 96 18.37 -21.50 23.08
C ASP A 96 17.26 -21.98 24.03
N GLU A 97 16.27 -21.13 24.33
CA GLU A 97 15.11 -21.46 25.17
C GLU A 97 14.30 -22.65 24.60
N THR A 98 14.12 -22.68 23.28
CA THR A 98 13.36 -23.74 22.60
C THR A 98 14.21 -24.95 22.20
N ARG A 99 15.49 -24.98 22.56
CA ARG A 99 16.45 -26.01 22.10
C ARG A 99 16.44 -26.18 20.57
N ASP A 100 16.38 -25.04 19.87
CA ASP A 100 16.30 -24.89 18.43
C ASP A 100 15.04 -25.48 17.77
N GLN A 101 14.02 -25.83 18.55
CA GLN A 101 12.75 -26.35 18.03
C GLN A 101 12.02 -25.33 17.15
N VAL A 102 12.11 -24.03 17.47
CA VAL A 102 11.53 -22.96 16.65
C VAL A 102 12.07 -22.94 15.22
N THR A 103 13.34 -23.32 15.02
CA THR A 103 13.96 -23.37 13.69
C THR A 103 13.35 -24.49 12.84
N ILE A 104 13.04 -25.62 13.46
CA ILE A 104 12.37 -26.75 12.80
C ILE A 104 10.93 -26.37 12.45
N GLU A 105 10.20 -25.79 13.39
CA GLU A 105 8.81 -25.35 13.18
C GLU A 105 8.72 -24.30 12.06
N ALA A 106 9.66 -23.35 12.03
CA ALA A 106 9.73 -22.37 10.96
C ALA A 106 10.01 -23.03 9.61
N ALA A 107 10.89 -24.03 9.55
CA ALA A 107 11.16 -24.79 8.32
C ALA A 107 9.93 -25.59 7.86
N GLU A 108 9.17 -26.20 8.78
CA GLU A 108 7.91 -26.88 8.47
C GLU A 108 6.84 -25.91 7.99
N ALA A 109 6.75 -24.72 8.58
CA ALA A 109 5.86 -23.67 8.12
C ALA A 109 6.22 -23.21 6.70
N ILE A 110 7.50 -23.01 6.38
CA ILE A 110 7.91 -22.70 5.01
C ILE A 110 7.49 -23.82 4.05
N LYS A 111 7.67 -25.09 4.41
CA LYS A 111 7.20 -26.21 3.58
C LYS A 111 5.68 -26.17 3.35
N LYS A 112 4.91 -25.74 4.34
CA LYS A 112 3.44 -25.63 4.24
C LYS A 112 2.99 -24.45 3.38
N TYR A 113 3.63 -23.30 3.53
CA TYR A 113 3.22 -22.03 2.91
C TYR A 113 4.04 -21.65 1.66
N ASN A 114 5.08 -22.43 1.33
CA ASN A 114 6.00 -22.31 0.19
C ASN A 114 6.90 -21.06 0.17
N VAL A 115 6.53 -19.97 0.83
CA VAL A 115 7.28 -18.70 0.83
C VAL A 115 7.74 -18.35 2.24
N GLY A 116 9.04 -18.14 2.38
CA GLY A 116 9.68 -17.71 3.62
C GLY A 116 10.60 -16.50 3.40
N ILE A 117 10.61 -15.59 4.37
CA ILE A 117 11.55 -14.48 4.44
C ILE A 117 12.38 -14.65 5.72
N LYS A 118 13.70 -14.72 5.56
CA LYS A 118 14.62 -14.95 6.67
C LYS A 118 15.57 -13.77 6.87
N CYS A 119 15.62 -13.28 8.10
CA CYS A 119 16.62 -12.34 8.58
C CYS A 119 17.90 -13.04 9.03
N ALA A 120 19.01 -12.28 9.10
CA ALA A 120 20.29 -12.83 9.52
C ALA A 120 20.25 -13.18 11.02
N THR A 121 20.77 -14.36 11.35
CA THR A 121 20.77 -14.90 12.71
C THR A 121 22.22 -15.18 13.12
N ILE A 122 22.54 -14.95 14.38
CA ILE A 122 23.83 -15.32 14.96
C ILE A 122 23.97 -16.85 14.91
N THR A 123 25.14 -17.31 14.47
CA THR A 123 25.59 -18.69 14.72
C THR A 123 26.55 -18.61 15.89
N PRO A 124 26.20 -19.13 17.08
CA PRO A 124 27.03 -18.97 18.26
C PRO A 124 28.34 -19.74 18.07
N ASP A 125 29.46 -19.08 18.33
CA ASP A 125 30.76 -19.70 18.47
C ASP A 125 31.01 -20.08 19.94
N GLU A 126 32.08 -20.83 20.21
CA GLU A 126 32.48 -21.25 21.56
C GLU A 126 32.69 -20.06 22.53
N ALA A 127 32.93 -18.86 21.99
CA ALA A 127 33.05 -17.62 22.77
C ALA A 127 31.70 -17.01 23.18
N ARG A 128 30.61 -17.37 22.48
CA ARG A 128 29.24 -16.90 22.75
C ARG A 128 28.35 -17.94 23.42
N VAL A 129 28.73 -19.22 23.36
CA VAL A 129 28.16 -20.27 24.23
C VAL A 129 28.80 -20.10 25.61
N LYS A 130 28.05 -19.49 26.54
CA LYS A 130 28.47 -19.35 27.95
C LYS A 130 27.83 -20.42 28.82
#